data_AF-A0A820H356-F1
#
_entry.id   AF-A0A820H356-F1
#
_cell.length_a   1.000
_cell.length_b   1.000
_cell.length_c   1.000
_cell.angle_alpha   90.00
_cell.angle_beta   90.00
_cell.angle_gamma   90.00
#
_symmetry.space_group_name_H-M   'P 1'
#
loop_
_entity.id
_entity.type
_entity.pdbx_description
1 polymer ?
#
loop_
_entity_poly.entity_id
_entity_poly.type
_entity_poly.pdbx_seq_one_letter_code
_entity_poly.pdbx_strand_id
1 'polypeptide(L)' 'SDPDLGELTISLCYLPNAKRVTVTIVKATSLKPMDITGKSD' A
#
# COMPACT_ATOMS: atom_id res chain seq x y z
N SER A 1 10.45 -14.15 14.88
CA SER A 1 9.76 -12.88 15.13
C SER A 1 9.75 -12.13 13.81
N ASP A 2 8.63 -12.18 13.11
CA ASP A 2 8.47 -11.52 11.81
C ASP A 2 8.65 -10.00 11.98
N PRO A 3 9.39 -9.33 11.09
CA PRO A 3 9.59 -7.89 11.19
C PRO A 3 8.27 -7.18 10.91
N ASP A 4 7.88 -6.25 11.79
CA ASP A 4 6.79 -5.32 11.51
C ASP A 4 7.19 -4.44 10.31
N LEU A 5 6.54 -4.66 9.17
CA LEU A 5 6.81 -3.95 7.91
C LEU A 5 6.05 -2.62 7.80
N GLY A 6 5.37 -2.22 8.86
CA GLY A 6 4.52 -1.04 8.91
C GLY A 6 3.06 -1.32 8.55
N GLU A 7 2.25 -0.26 8.60
CA GLU A 7 0.82 -0.32 8.35
C GLU A 7 0.44 0.54 7.13
N LEU A 8 -0.41 0.00 6.26
CA LEU A 8 -0.95 0.67 5.09
C LEU A 8 -2.47 0.71 5.17
N THR A 9 -3.04 1.91 5.25
CA THR A 9 -4.48 2.14 5.21
C THR A 9 -4.93 2.47 3.79
N ILE A 10 -5.81 1.62 3.24
CA ILE A 10 -6.39 1.79 1.91
C ILE A 10 -7.92 1.82 1.98
N SER A 11 -8.53 2.61 1.11
CA SER A 11 -9.97 2.66 0.88
C SER A 11 -10.30 2.09 -0.49
N LEU A 12 -11.28 1.20 -0.54
CA LEU A 12 -11.72 0.51 -1.74
C LEU A 12 -13.18 0.87 -2.01
N CYS A 13 -13.46 1.38 -3.21
CA CYS A 13 -14.81 1.67 -3.67
C CYS A 13 -15.06 0.95 -4.99
N TYR A 14 -15.99 0.02 -4.99
CA TYR A 14 -16.44 -0.66 -6.20
C TYR A 14 -17.79 -0.13 -6.64
N LEU A 15 -17.85 0.33 -7.88
CA LEU A 15 -19.07 0.79 -8.55
C LEU A 15 -19.45 -0.25 -9.62
N PRO A 16 -20.35 -1.20 -9.33
CA PRO A 16 -20.73 -2.25 -10.28
C PRO A 16 -21.40 -1.69 -11.55
N ASN A 17 -22.20 -0.63 -11.40
CA ASN A 17 -22.90 0.01 -12.52
C ASN A 17 -21.94 0.65 -13.54
N ALA A 18 -20.78 1.12 -13.08
CA ALA A 18 -19.74 1.70 -13.92
C ALA A 18 -18.61 0.71 -14.23
N LYS A 19 -18.71 -0.54 -13.74
CA LYS A 19 -17.63 -1.56 -13.77
C LYS A 19 -16.28 -1.00 -13.31
N ARG A 20 -16.29 -0.09 -12.35
CA ARG A 20 -15.12 0.69 -11.94
C ARG A 20 -14.75 0.40 -10.50
N VAL A 21 -13.49 0.06 -10.27
CA VAL A 21 -12.90 -0.06 -8.94
C VAL A 21 -12.01 1.16 -8.72
N THR A 22 -12.20 1.86 -7.61
CA THR A 22 -11.33 2.96 -7.17
C THR A 22 -10.61 2.52 -5.92
N VAL A 23 -9.28 2.64 -5.93
CA VAL A 23 -8.42 2.34 -4.78
C VAL A 23 -7.74 3.64 -4.37
N THR A 24 -7.94 4.04 -3.12
CA THR A 24 -7.34 5.26 -2.56
C THR A 24 -6.40 4.86 -1.43
N ILE A 25 -5.13 5.26 -1.53
CA ILE A 25 -4.16 5.13 -0.45
C ILE A 25 -4.37 6.32 0.49
N VAL A 26 -4.80 6.04 1.72
CA VAL A 26 -5.12 7.10 2.70
C VAL A 26 -3.87 7.48 3.48
N LYS A 27 -3.17 6.47 3.98
CA LYS A 27 -2.03 6.67 4.87
C LYS A 27 -1.15 5.44 4.88
N ALA A 28 0.16 5.67 4.89
CA ALA A 28 1.13 4.64 5.14
C ALA A 28 2.02 5.09 6.30
N THR A 29 2.12 4.27 7.34
CA THR A 29 2.86 4.61 8.57
C THR A 29 3.77 3.49 8.99
N SER A 30 4.94 3.87 9.51
CA SER A 30 5.95 2.92 9.97
C SER A 30 6.36 1.90 8.90
N LEU A 31 6.13 2.19 7.61
CA LEU A 31 6.60 1.36 6.51
C LEU A 31 8.11 1.21 6.66
N LYS A 32 8.57 -0.04 6.69
CA LYS A 32 10.01 -0.31 6.70
C LYS A 32 10.63 0.41 5.49
N PRO A 33 11.67 1.24 5.67
CA PRO A 33 12.39 1.81 4.54
C PRO A 33 12.89 0.65 3.67
N MET A 34 12.35 0.53 2.46
CA MET A 34 12.69 -0.59 1.59
C MET A 34 14.04 -0.38 0.89
N ASP A 35 14.68 0.80 1.03
CA ASP A 35 15.98 1.07 0.41
C ASP A 35 16.93 1.90 1.30
N ILE A 36 17.99 1.25 1.79
CA ILE A 36 19.32 1.90 1.90
C ILE A 36 20.40 1.15 1.09
N THR A 37 20.09 0.00 0.49
CA THR A 37 21.04 -0.77 -0.34
C THR A 37 20.42 -1.08 -1.69
N GLY A 38 20.85 -0.33 -2.70
CA GLY A 38 20.22 -0.32 -4.01
C GLY A 38 20.46 -1.52 -4.92
N LYS A 39 19.86 -1.37 -6.10
CA LYS A 39 20.01 -2.09 -7.39
C LYS A 39 19.66 -3.58 -7.40
N SER A 40 18.71 -3.93 -8.26
CA SER A 40 19.02 -4.54 -9.56
C SER A 40 17.78 -4.51 -10.47
N ASP A 41 18.08 -4.45 -11.78
CA ASP A 41 17.29 -4.33 -13.01
C ASP A 41 15.80 -4.72 -12.98
#